data_AF-A0A345GWW7-F1
#
_entry.id   AF-A0A345GWW7-F1
#
_cell.length_a   1.000
_cell.length_b   1.000
_cell.length_c   1.000
_cell.angle_alpha   90.00
_cell.angle_beta   90.00
_cell.angle_gamma   90.00
#
_symmetry.space_group_name_H-M   'P 1'
#
loop_
_entity.id
_entity.type
_entity.pdbx_description
1 polymer ?
#
loop_
_entity_poly.entity_id
_entity_poly.type
_entity_poly.pdbx_seq_one_letter_code
_entity_poly.pdbx_strand_id
1 'polypeptide(L)'
;MNKFQAINVEYLRGSRTLETILVTKKNSSKVFYIYNYEGNSFRVFENLLSLMKFFQNKFEGNFHFQTETELDEFLAKVKISP
;
A
#
# COMPACT_ATOMS: atom_id res chain seq x y z
N MET A 1 -17.02 3.02 5.71
CA MET A 1 -15.56 3.15 5.53
C MET A 1 -14.94 1.77 5.50
N ASN A 2 -13.84 1.58 4.79
CA ASN A 2 -13.09 0.32 4.86
C ASN A 2 -12.40 0.24 6.24
N LYS A 3 -12.15 -0.99 6.73
CA LYS A 3 -11.21 -1.24 7.81
C LYS A 3 -9.91 -1.73 7.18
N PHE A 4 -8.77 -1.24 7.63
CA PHE A 4 -7.48 -1.68 7.13
C PHE A 4 -6.50 -1.91 8.27
N GLN A 5 -5.63 -2.91 8.10
CA GLN A 5 -4.61 -3.27 9.07
C GLN A 5 -3.35 -3.73 8.36
N ALA A 6 -2.18 -3.37 8.89
CA ALA A 6 -0.91 -3.95 8.46
C ALA A 6 -0.82 -5.38 9.00
N ILE A 7 -0.78 -6.35 8.08
CA ILE A 7 -0.60 -7.77 8.42
C ILE A 7 0.85 -8.22 8.33
N ASN A 8 1.69 -7.43 7.64
CA ASN A 8 3.14 -7.60 7.62
C ASN A 8 3.81 -6.24 7.43
N VAL A 9 4.95 -6.03 8.08
CA VAL A 9 5.79 -4.84 7.96
C VAL A 9 7.24 -5.28 7.87
N GLU A 10 7.85 -5.07 6.72
CA GLU A 10 9.26 -5.38 6.48
C GLU A 10 10.07 -4.10 6.45
N TYR A 11 11.06 -3.99 7.34
CA TYR A 11 11.99 -2.87 7.33
C TYR A 11 13.12 -3.16 6.34
N LEU A 12 13.09 -2.47 5.21
CA LEU A 12 14.16 -2.51 4.21
C LEU A 12 15.37 -1.71 4.69
N ARG A 13 15.12 -0.59 5.38
CA ARG A 13 16.07 0.25 6.13
C ARG A 13 15.33 0.94 7.28
N GLY A 14 16.07 1.62 8.17
CA GLY A 14 15.48 2.32 9.31
C GLY A 14 14.34 3.30 8.97
N SER A 15 14.36 3.89 7.77
CA SER A 15 13.34 4.82 7.27
C SER A 15 12.60 4.31 6.02
N ARG A 16 12.67 3.02 5.69
CA ARG A 16 11.99 2.47 4.50
C ARG A 16 11.32 1.15 4.83
N THR A 17 10.01 1.09 4.64
CA THR A 17 9.21 -0.11 4.92
C THR A 17 8.50 -0.60 3.66
N LEU A 18 8.31 -1.91 3.60
CA LEU A 18 7.35 -2.55 2.72
C LEU A 18 6.26 -3.16 3.60
N GLU A 19 5.05 -2.66 3.47
CA GLU A 19 3.92 -3.02 4.29
C GLU A 19 2.91 -3.79 3.46
N THR A 20 2.36 -4.86 4.03
CA THR A 20 1.24 -5.59 3.46
C THR A 20 -0.01 -5.20 4.24
N ILE A 21 -0.93 -4.49 3.60
CA ILE A 21 -2.15 -3.99 4.21
C ILE A 21 -3.33 -4.82 3.75
N LEU A 22 -4.05 -5.40 4.70
CA LEU A 22 -5.34 -6.03 4.45
C LEU A 22 -6.45 -4.98 4.59
N VAL A 23 -7.15 -4.69 3.50
CA VAL A 23 -8.32 -3.81 3.47
C VAL A 23 -9.59 -4.66 3.40
N THR A 24 -10.53 -4.41 4.30
CA THR A 24 -11.78 -5.17 4.43
C THR A 24 -13.01 -4.27 4.43
N LYS A 25 -14.10 -4.75 3.83
CA LYS A 25 -15.40 -4.09 3.82
C LYS A 25 -16.49 -5.14 3.69
N LYS A 26 -17.27 -5.34 4.76
CA LYS A 26 -18.31 -6.39 4.82
C LYS A 26 -17.73 -7.75 4.43
N ASN A 27 -18.14 -8.30 3.27
CA ASN A 27 -17.74 -9.62 2.77
C ASN A 27 -16.62 -9.56 1.71
N SER A 28 -16.01 -8.39 1.51
CA SER A 28 -14.92 -8.20 0.55
C SER A 28 -13.62 -7.86 1.28
N SER A 29 -12.51 -8.38 0.77
CA SER A 29 -11.17 -8.11 1.26
C SER A 29 -10.19 -8.01 0.10
N LYS A 30 -9.26 -7.05 0.18
CA LYS A 30 -8.17 -6.91 -0.79
C LYS A 30 -6.87 -6.61 -0.06
N VAL A 31 -5.79 -7.21 -0.52
CA VAL A 31 -4.44 -6.92 -0.04
C VAL A 31 -3.83 -5.83 -0.93
N PHE A 32 -3.19 -4.85 -0.29
CA PHE A 32 -2.36 -3.86 -0.94
C PHE A 32 -0.95 -3.96 -0.39
N TYR A 33 0.03 -3.62 -1.22
CA TYR A 33 1.42 -3.47 -0.80
C TYR A 33 1.77 -2.00 -0.81
N ILE A 34 2.40 -1.51 0.26
CA ILE A 34 2.76 -0.12 0.43
C ILE A 34 4.25 -0.04 0.63
N TYR A 35 4.93 0.65 -0.29
CA TYR A 35 6.31 1.03 -0.10
C TYR A 35 6.35 2.44 0.47
N ASN A 36 6.78 2.55 1.72
CA ASN A 36 7.04 3.82 2.38
C ASN A 36 8.53 4.17 2.20
N TYR A 37 8.77 5.29 1.54
CA TYR A 37 10.08 5.90 1.43
C TYR A 37 10.16 7.10 2.38
N GLU A 38 10.92 6.94 3.46
CA GLU A 38 11.32 8.02 4.37
C GLU A 38 10.15 8.76 5.05
N GLY A 39 8.97 8.15 5.12
CA GLY A 39 7.78 8.71 5.77
C GLY A 39 7.08 9.82 4.99
N ASN A 40 7.51 10.10 3.76
CA ASN A 40 7.00 11.22 2.95
C ASN A 40 6.67 10.84 1.50
N SER A 41 6.72 9.55 1.18
CA SER A 41 6.48 9.05 -0.17
C SER A 41 5.97 7.61 -0.08
N PHE A 42 4.67 7.45 -0.28
CA PHE A 42 3.96 6.19 -0.13
C PHE A 42 3.50 5.71 -1.51
N ARG A 43 4.08 4.61 -1.98
CA ARG A 43 3.68 3.99 -3.25
C ARG A 43 2.82 2.77 -2.96
N VAL A 44 1.61 2.77 -3.52
CA VAL A 44 0.65 1.69 -3.31
C VAL A 44 0.59 0.80 -4.54
N PHE A 45 0.55 -0.51 -4.30
CA PHE A 45 0.48 -1.54 -5.32
C PHE A 45 -0.68 -2.47 -5.02
N GLU A 46 -1.46 -2.78 -6.05
CA GLU A 46 -2.64 -3.65 -5.90
C GLU A 46 -2.31 -5.14 -5.93
N ASN A 47 -1.12 -5.51 -6.38
CA ASN A 47 -0.68 -6.90 -6.46
C ASN A 47 0.85 -7.01 -6.39
N LEU A 48 1.33 -8.22 -6.09
CA LEU A 48 2.76 -8.49 -5.95
C LEU A 48 3.53 -8.27 -7.26
N LEU A 49 2.90 -8.53 -8.41
CA LEU A 49 3.54 -8.36 -9.71
C LEU A 49 3.87 -6.88 -10.01
N SER A 50 2.97 -5.93 -9.69
CA SER A 50 3.26 -4.50 -9.87
C SER A 50 4.35 -4.01 -8.91
N LEU A 51 4.36 -4.52 -7.68
CA LEU A 51 5.45 -4.28 -6.73
C LEU A 51 6.81 -4.78 -7.25
N MET A 52 6.86 -6.02 -7.75
CA MET A 52 8.11 -6.58 -8.30
C MET A 52 8.62 -5.77 -9.50
N LYS A 53 7.72 -5.35 -10.40
CA LYS A 53 8.08 -4.52 -11.55
C LYS A 53 8.63 -3.15 -11.13
N PHE A 54 8.11 -2.56 -10.05
CA PHE A 54 8.64 -1.32 -9.49
C PHE A 54 10.11 -1.47 -9.08
N PHE A 55 10.44 -2.53 -8.34
CA PHE A 55 11.82 -2.77 -7.90
C PHE A 55 12.78 -3.14 -9.05
N GLN A 56 12.29 -3.82 -10.09
CA GLN A 56 13.12 -4.22 -11.24
C GLN A 56 13.37 -3.07 -12.22
N ASN A 57 12.32 -2.36 -12.62
CA ASN A 57 12.36 -1.45 -13.78
C ASN A 57 12.08 0.02 -13.42
N LYS A 58 11.99 0.37 -12.12
CA LYS A 58 11.63 1.71 -11.63
C LYS A 58 10.33 2.26 -12.23
N PHE A 59 9.39 1.37 -12.56
CA PHE A 59 8.08 1.76 -13.05
C PHE A 59 7.32 2.56 -11.99
N GLU A 60 6.30 3.35 -12.34
CA GLU A 60 5.50 4.04 -11.33
C GLU A 60 4.57 3.06 -10.57
N GLY A 61 4.32 3.35 -9.29
CA GLY A 61 3.34 2.61 -8.50
C GLY A 61 1.92 2.80 -9.03
N ASN A 62 0.97 1.96 -8.60
CA ASN A 62 -0.43 2.14 -9.00
C ASN A 62 -0.96 3.48 -8.50
N PHE A 63 -0.54 3.89 -7.29
CA PHE A 63 -0.84 5.19 -6.69
C PHE A 63 0.39 5.70 -5.93
N HIS A 64 0.49 7.02 -5.78
CA HIS A 64 1.54 7.69 -5.02
C HIS A 64 0.95 8.80 -4.16
N PHE A 65 1.35 8.84 -2.89
CA PHE A 65 0.93 9.85 -1.91
C PHE A 65 2.15 10.40 -1.18
N GLN A 66 2.06 11.64 -0.68
CA GLN A 66 3.16 12.29 0.02
C GLN A 66 2.96 12.27 1.54
N THR A 67 1.75 12.02 2.00
CA THR A 67 1.42 11.98 3.43
C THR A 67 0.69 10.70 3.80
N GLU A 68 0.86 10.30 5.07
CA GLU A 68 0.12 9.18 5.66
C GLU A 68 -1.39 9.44 5.66
N THR A 69 -1.81 10.69 5.88
CA THR A 69 -3.23 11.08 5.83
C THR A 69 -3.85 10.85 4.46
N GLU A 70 -3.18 11.22 3.37
CA GLU A 70 -3.67 10.96 2.01
C GLU A 70 -3.79 9.46 1.73
N LEU A 71 -2.81 8.67 2.20
CA LEU A 71 -2.82 7.22 2.07
C LEU A 71 -4.00 6.61 2.84
N ASP A 72 -4.21 7.01 4.09
CA ASP A 72 -5.33 6.54 4.92
C ASP A 72 -6.68 6.87 4.30
N GLU A 73 -6.82 8.10 3.78
CA GLU A 73 -8.02 8.51 3.06
C GLU A 73 -8.30 7.65 1.83
N PHE A 74 -7.25 7.31 1.08
CA PHE A 74 -7.34 6.39 -0.05
C PHE A 74 -7.81 5.00 0.41
N LEU A 75 -7.13 4.39 1.40
CA LEU A 75 -7.47 3.05 1.90
C LEU A 75 -8.88 2.98 2.48
N ALA A 76 -9.34 4.06 3.13
CA ALA A 76 -10.69 4.19 3.68
C ALA A 76 -11.80 4.17 2.61
N LYS A 77 -11.50 4.62 1.38
CA LYS A 77 -12.47 4.87 0.29
C LYS A 77 -12.30 3.95 -0.92
N VAL A 78 -11.13 3.34 -1.12
CA VAL A 78 -10.81 2.52 -2.31
C VAL A 78 -11.86 1.43 -2.52
N LYS A 79 -12.26 1.23 -3.78
CA LYS A 79 -13.18 0.17 -4.17
C LYS A 79 -12.44 -1.16 -4.07
N ILE A 80 -12.93 -2.03 -3.19
CA ILE A 80 -12.52 -3.42 -3.12
C ILE A 80 -13.68 -4.27 -3.64
N SER A 81 -13.40 -5.11 -4.64
CA SER A 81 -14.33 -6.12 -5.13
C SER A 81 -14.02 -7.44 -4.45
N PRO A 82 -15.01 -8.33 -4.26
CA PRO A 82 -14.76 -9.71 -3.86
C PRO A 82 -13.93 -10.47 -4.91
#